data_AF-A0A6N7I449-F1
#
_entry.id   AF-A0A6N7I449-F1
#
_cell.length_a   1.000
_cell.length_b   1.000
_cell.length_c   1.000
_cell.angle_alpha   90.00
_cell.angle_beta   90.00
_cell.angle_gamma   90.00
#
_symmetry.space_group_name_H-M   'P 1'
#
loop_
_entity.id
_entity.type
_entity.pdbx_description
1 polymer ?
#
loop_
_entity_poly.entity_id
_entity_poly.type
_entity_poly.pdbx_seq_one_letter_code
_entity_poly.pdbx_strand_id
1 'polypeptide(L)'
;MRNRRRRKNPRAVHRGSFEVDDAKAFRGLQPDLPIGLLAAERPSDGELVALSQWADQINPQWTVTDRALVDRIHELGMRANVWTVNEPGSMRTMIELGVDGIITDYPQSLTQR
;
A
#
# COMPACT_ATOMS: atom_id res chain seq x y z
N MET A 1 19.80 -24.38 12.73
CA MET A 1 18.34 -24.38 12.43
C MET A 1 17.61 -23.56 13.49
N ARG A 2 17.13 -22.35 13.18
CA ARG A 2 16.30 -21.55 14.12
C ARG A 2 14.85 -21.58 13.66
N ASN A 3 14.06 -22.35 14.38
CA ASN A 3 12.63 -22.48 14.21
C ASN A 3 11.94 -21.21 14.75
N ARG A 4 11.77 -20.18 13.91
CA ARG A 4 10.96 -19.00 14.25
C ARG A 4 9.49 -19.33 13.97
N ARG A 5 8.80 -19.85 15.00
CA ARG A 5 7.34 -19.89 15.03
C ARG A 5 6.82 -18.47 14.74
N ARG A 6 6.22 -18.26 13.56
CA ARG A 6 5.45 -17.06 13.24
C ARG A 6 4.41 -16.87 14.33
N ARG A 7 4.60 -15.92 15.25
CA ARG A 7 3.53 -15.47 16.14
C ARG A 7 2.47 -14.86 15.22
N LYS A 8 1.30 -15.49 15.12
CA LYS A 8 0.09 -14.82 14.63
C LYS A 8 -0.16 -13.64 15.58
N ASN A 9 0.14 -12.42 15.15
CA ASN A 9 0.06 -11.22 15.98
C ASN A 9 -1.33 -10.58 15.81
N PRO A 10 -2.14 -10.42 16.87
CA PRO A 10 -3.53 -9.95 16.78
C PRO A 10 -3.70 -8.45 16.44
N ARG A 11 -2.62 -7.71 16.12
CA ARG A 11 -2.64 -6.32 15.63
C ARG A 11 -1.48 -6.09 14.66
N ALA A 12 -1.73 -6.21 13.36
CA ALA A 12 -0.74 -5.87 12.34
C ALA A 12 -0.69 -4.35 12.16
N VAL A 13 0.39 -3.71 12.60
CA VAL A 13 0.62 -2.26 12.44
C VAL A 13 1.49 -2.02 11.21
N HIS A 14 1.14 -1.02 10.41
CA HIS A 14 1.90 -0.56 9.25
C HIS A 14 2.09 0.95 9.36
N ARG A 15 3.21 1.49 8.89
CA ARG A 15 3.45 2.95 8.83
C ARG A 15 3.25 3.45 7.40
N GLY A 16 2.44 4.51 7.24
CA GLY A 16 2.31 5.30 6.01
C GLY A 16 3.09 6.62 6.08
N SER A 17 3.65 7.10 4.98
CA SER A 17 4.30 8.43 4.87
C SER A 17 4.26 8.97 3.44
N PHE A 18 4.12 10.28 3.25
CA PHE A 18 4.41 10.94 1.98
C PHE A 18 5.91 11.22 1.81
N GLU A 19 6.62 11.40 2.92
CA GLU A 19 8.05 11.69 2.95
C GLU A 19 8.85 10.39 2.90
N VAL A 20 9.55 10.18 1.77
CA VAL A 20 10.33 8.97 1.48
C VAL A 20 11.51 8.82 2.43
N ASP A 21 12.23 9.91 2.69
CA ASP A 21 13.43 9.90 3.53
C ASP A 21 13.11 9.59 4.99
N ASP A 22 12.01 10.16 5.52
CA ASP A 22 11.52 9.87 6.87
C ASP A 22 11.11 8.40 7.01
N ALA A 23 10.42 7.86 6.01
CA ALA A 23 10.02 6.46 6.01
C ALA A 23 11.24 5.53 5.97
N LYS A 24 12.27 5.88 5.20
CA LYS A 24 13.52 5.12 5.10
C LYS A 24 14.34 5.20 6.39
N ALA A 25 14.43 6.37 7.00
CA ALA A 25 15.05 6.55 8.31
C ALA A 25 14.31 5.71 9.38
N PHE A 26 12.98 5.73 9.37
CA PHE A 26 12.18 4.92 10.28
C PHE A 26 12.37 3.41 10.07
N ARG A 27 12.52 2.93 8.82
CA ARG A 27 12.84 1.53 8.55
C ARG A 27 14.15 1.10 9.22
N GLY A 28 15.14 1.98 9.27
CA GLY A 28 16.39 1.74 9.99
C GLY A 28 16.18 1.55 11.51
N LEU A 29 15.20 2.26 12.08
CA LEU A 29 14.87 2.18 13.51
C LEU A 29 13.95 0.99 13.85
N GLN A 30 13.08 0.58 12.93
CA GLN A 30 12.09 -0.49 13.11
C GLN A 30 12.04 -1.40 11.86
N PRO A 31 13.05 -2.26 11.65
CA PRO A 31 13.21 -3.03 10.41
C PRO A 31 12.15 -4.12 10.20
N ASP A 32 11.48 -4.57 11.27
CA ASP A 32 10.44 -5.60 11.20
C ASP A 32 9.04 -5.03 10.94
N LEU A 33 8.86 -3.70 11.02
CA LEU A 33 7.57 -3.06 10.77
C LEU A 33 7.38 -2.84 9.27
N PRO A 34 6.25 -3.28 8.68
CA PRO A 34 5.94 -2.97 7.29
C PRO A 34 5.80 -1.47 7.03
N ILE A 35 6.40 -1.01 5.92
CA ILE A 35 6.38 0.39 5.49
C ILE A 35 5.58 0.52 4.18
N GLY A 36 4.65 1.47 4.16
CA GLY A 36 3.94 1.89 2.95
C GLY A 36 4.15 3.37 2.66
N LEU A 37 4.31 3.73 1.39
CA LEU A 37 4.43 5.13 0.98
C LEU A 37 3.14 5.64 0.35
N LEU A 38 2.70 6.82 0.78
CA LEU A 38 1.56 7.52 0.22
C LEU A 38 2.03 8.32 -0.99
N ALA A 39 1.38 8.11 -2.14
CA ALA A 39 1.68 8.82 -3.37
C ALA A 39 0.44 9.59 -3.84
N ALA A 40 0.50 10.92 -3.81
CA ALA A 40 -0.56 11.78 -4.37
C ALA A 40 -0.49 11.83 -5.89
N GLU A 41 0.72 11.77 -6.45
CA GLU A 41 0.98 11.72 -7.88
C GLU A 41 1.30 10.29 -8.32
N ARG A 42 1.20 10.03 -9.63
CA ARG A 42 1.56 8.72 -10.18
C ARG A 42 3.08 8.56 -10.09
N PRO A 43 3.60 7.57 -9.34
CA PRO A 43 5.03 7.31 -9.32
C PRO A 43 5.49 6.81 -10.69
N SER A 44 6.66 7.26 -11.11
CA SER A 44 7.36 6.74 -12.27
C SER A 44 7.84 5.30 -12.03
N ASP A 45 8.13 4.57 -13.10
CA ASP A 45 8.67 3.22 -13.01
C ASP A 45 10.01 3.19 -12.23
N GLY A 46 10.88 4.17 -12.46
CA GLY A 46 12.15 4.29 -11.77
C GLY A 46 12.01 4.46 -10.26
N GLU A 47 11.03 5.27 -9.83
CA GLU A 47 10.70 5.43 -8.41
C GLU A 47 10.17 4.11 -7.83
N LEU A 48 9.25 3.44 -8.52
CA LEU A 48 8.72 2.15 -8.07
C LEU A 48 9.84 1.10 -7.89
N VAL A 49 10.75 0.99 -8.84
CA VAL A 49 11.91 0.09 -8.74
C VAL A 49 12.79 0.46 -7.55
N ALA A 50 13.11 1.73 -7.36
CA ALA A 50 13.94 2.17 -6.22
C ALA A 50 13.27 1.89 -4.86
N LEU A 51 11.95 2.10 -4.77
CA LEU A 51 11.17 1.87 -3.56
C LEU A 51 10.99 0.38 -3.25
N SER A 52 10.84 -0.46 -4.28
CA SER A 52 10.69 -1.92 -4.14
C SER A 52 11.86 -2.61 -3.40
N GLN A 53 13.02 -1.96 -3.34
CA GLN A 53 14.18 -2.49 -2.64
C GLN A 53 14.02 -2.53 -1.12
N TRP A 54 13.04 -1.81 -0.56
CA TRP A 54 12.90 -1.68 0.89
C TRP A 54 11.47 -1.41 1.41
N ALA A 55 10.59 -0.86 0.60
CA ALA A 55 9.18 -0.63 0.96
C ALA A 55 8.35 -1.90 0.75
N ASP A 56 7.33 -2.09 1.58
CA ASP A 56 6.41 -3.23 1.51
C ASP A 56 5.14 -2.90 0.72
N GLN A 57 4.82 -1.60 0.57
CA GLN A 57 3.61 -1.11 -0.07
C GLN A 57 3.82 0.24 -0.75
N ILE A 58 3.08 0.47 -1.83
CA ILE A 58 2.80 1.79 -2.37
C ILE A 58 1.31 2.03 -2.26
N ASN A 59 0.94 3.18 -1.72
CA ASN A 59 -0.43 3.55 -1.46
C ASN A 59 -0.77 4.78 -2.31
N PRO A 60 -1.14 4.58 -3.60
CA PRO A 60 -1.40 5.69 -4.51
C PRO A 60 -2.78 6.31 -4.27
N GLN A 61 -2.93 7.58 -4.63
CA GLN A 61 -4.24 8.22 -4.70
C GLN A 61 -5.09 7.52 -5.77
N TRP A 62 -6.36 7.26 -5.46
CA TRP A 62 -7.22 6.47 -6.36
C TRP A 62 -7.43 7.11 -7.74
N THR A 63 -7.33 8.43 -7.84
CA THR A 63 -7.46 9.19 -9.09
C THR A 63 -6.30 9.01 -10.06
N VAL A 64 -5.13 8.59 -9.58
CA VAL A 64 -3.94 8.32 -10.41
C VAL A 64 -3.70 6.82 -10.62
N THR A 65 -4.63 5.99 -10.13
CA THR A 65 -4.49 4.53 -10.10
C THR A 65 -5.25 3.88 -11.26
N ASP A 66 -4.53 3.08 -12.05
CA ASP A 66 -5.08 2.22 -13.09
C ASP A 66 -4.53 0.78 -12.97
N ARG A 67 -5.02 -0.11 -13.84
CA ARG A 67 -4.61 -1.52 -13.86
C ARG A 67 -3.09 -1.67 -14.02
N ALA A 68 -2.49 -0.89 -14.91
CA ALA A 68 -1.07 -0.96 -15.21
C ALA A 68 -0.21 -0.55 -14.00
N LEU A 69 -0.63 0.46 -13.24
CA LEU A 69 0.06 0.84 -12.01
C LEU A 69 -0.03 -0.26 -10.96
N VAL A 70 -1.23 -0.83 -10.75
CA VAL A 70 -1.42 -1.91 -9.77
C VAL A 70 -0.58 -3.13 -10.14
N ASP A 71 -0.63 -3.55 -11.40
CA ASP A 71 0.20 -4.66 -11.90
C ASP A 71 1.68 -4.41 -11.67
N ARG A 72 2.14 -3.19 -11.98
CA ARG A 72 3.56 -2.88 -11.82
C ARG A 72 4.00 -2.92 -10.36
N ILE A 73 3.18 -2.43 -9.44
CA ILE A 73 3.45 -2.51 -7.99
C ILE A 73 3.54 -3.98 -7.55
N HIS A 74 2.63 -4.83 -8.03
CA HIS A 74 2.61 -6.27 -7.73
C HIS A 74 3.80 -7.03 -8.32
N GLU A 75 4.20 -6.74 -9.56
CA GLU A 75 5.39 -7.31 -10.21
C GLU A 75 6.67 -7.05 -9.40
N LEU A 76 6.74 -5.89 -8.75
CA LEU A 76 7.85 -5.49 -7.89
C LEU A 76 7.73 -6.05 -6.46
N GLY A 77 6.75 -6.91 -6.18
CA GLY A 77 6.57 -7.59 -4.90
C GLY A 77 5.98 -6.71 -3.79
N MET A 78 5.46 -5.53 -4.13
CA MET A 78 4.81 -4.62 -3.20
C MET A 78 3.28 -4.75 -3.26
N ARG A 79 2.58 -4.24 -2.24
CA ARG A 79 1.11 -4.12 -2.25
C ARG A 79 0.64 -2.72 -2.64
N ALA A 80 -0.54 -2.63 -3.24
CA ALA A 80 -1.20 -1.40 -3.65
C ALA A 80 -2.45 -1.12 -2.79
N ASN A 81 -2.38 -0.18 -1.83
CA ASN A 81 -3.57 0.24 -1.05
C ASN A 81 -3.98 1.68 -1.37
N VAL A 82 -5.12 1.88 -2.01
CA VAL A 82 -5.54 3.20 -2.50
C VAL A 82 -6.21 4.07 -1.45
N TRP A 83 -6.05 5.39 -1.57
CA TRP A 83 -6.67 6.38 -0.67
C TRP A 83 -7.14 7.64 -1.42
N THR A 84 -8.00 8.49 -0.85
CA THR A 84 -9.13 8.10 0.02
C THR A 84 -10.32 7.86 -0.90
N VAL A 85 -10.84 6.63 -0.94
CA VAL A 85 -11.93 6.26 -1.85
C VAL A 85 -13.24 6.29 -1.09
N ASN A 86 -14.11 7.25 -1.40
CA ASN A 86 -15.35 7.46 -0.64
C ASN A 86 -16.60 7.06 -1.42
N GLU A 87 -16.54 7.08 -2.75
CA GLU A 87 -17.69 6.77 -3.61
C GLU A 87 -17.80 5.26 -3.90
N PRO A 88 -18.98 4.63 -3.71
CA PRO A 88 -19.16 3.20 -3.97
C PRO A 88 -18.82 2.76 -5.40
N GLY A 89 -19.04 3.64 -6.38
CA GLY A 89 -18.65 3.40 -7.77
C GLY A 89 -17.14 3.26 -7.90
N SER A 90 -16.39 4.25 -7.40
CA SER A 90 -14.93 4.23 -7.41
C SER A 90 -14.36 3.07 -6.59
N MET A 91 -14.97 2.72 -5.46
CA MET A 91 -14.58 1.55 -4.68
C MET A 91 -14.66 0.26 -5.52
N ARG A 92 -15.75 0.04 -6.24
CA ARG A 92 -15.90 -1.12 -7.15
C ARG A 92 -14.84 -1.10 -8.24
N THR A 93 -14.60 0.04 -8.88
CA THR A 93 -13.53 0.19 -9.87
C THR A 93 -12.17 -0.20 -9.28
N MET A 94 -11.81 0.29 -8.10
CA MET A 94 -10.52 -0.05 -7.47
C MET A 94 -10.40 -1.55 -7.16
N ILE A 95 -11.49 -2.18 -6.71
CA ILE A 95 -11.54 -3.65 -6.50
C ILE A 95 -11.31 -4.40 -7.82
N GLU A 96 -11.95 -3.97 -8.91
CA GLU A 96 -11.78 -4.56 -10.24
C GLU A 96 -10.36 -4.37 -10.79
N LEU A 97 -9.70 -3.26 -10.45
CA LEU A 97 -8.28 -3.05 -10.75
C LEU A 97 -7.33 -3.94 -9.93
N GLY A 98 -7.84 -4.66 -8.93
CA GLY A 98 -7.06 -5.59 -8.13
C GLY A 98 -6.23 -4.96 -7.01
N VAL A 99 -6.62 -3.81 -6.46
CA VAL A 99 -5.92 -3.22 -5.31
C VAL A 99 -5.98 -4.16 -4.09
N ASP A 100 -4.95 -4.12 -3.24
CA ASP A 100 -4.86 -4.95 -2.02
C ASP A 100 -5.69 -4.38 -0.85
N GLY A 101 -6.03 -3.09 -0.93
CA GLY A 101 -6.76 -2.41 0.12
C GLY A 101 -7.34 -1.08 -0.32
N ILE A 102 -8.41 -0.68 0.37
CA ILE A 102 -9.05 0.62 0.21
C ILE A 102 -8.99 1.34 1.56
N ILE A 103 -8.42 2.53 1.54
CA ILE A 103 -8.47 3.49 2.64
C ILE A 103 -9.64 4.43 2.34
N THR A 104 -10.60 4.50 3.26
CA THR A 104 -11.88 5.20 3.09
C THR A 104 -12.36 5.81 4.40
N ASP A 105 -13.10 6.90 4.30
CA ASP A 105 -13.85 7.49 5.41
C ASP A 105 -15.18 6.75 5.67
N TYR A 106 -15.62 5.93 4.70
CA TYR A 106 -16.92 5.24 4.73
C TYR A 106 -16.77 3.71 4.59
N PRO A 107 -16.13 3.03 5.56
CA PRO A 107 -15.88 1.58 5.49
C PRO A 107 -17.17 0.74 5.42
N GLN A 108 -18.28 1.26 5.93
CA GLN A 108 -19.60 0.63 5.86
C GLN A 108 -20.12 0.44 4.43
N SER A 109 -19.63 1.22 3.47
CA SER A 109 -20.00 1.10 2.05
C SER A 109 -19.45 -0.17 1.40
N LEU A 110 -18.46 -0.83 2.02
CA LEU A 110 -17.86 -2.08 1.54
C LEU A 110 -18.44 -3.34 2.22
N THR A 111 -19.19 -3.18 3.31
CA THR A 111 -19.68 -4.31 4.13
C THR A 111 -21.19 -4.51 4.06
N GLN A 112 -21.94 -3.50 3.64
CA GLN A 112 -23.37 -3.60 3.43
C GLN A 112 -23.65 -4.20 2.05
N ARG A 113 -24.31 -5.37 2.04
CA ARG A 113 -24.76 -6.07 0.83
C ARG A 113 -26.11 -5.56 0.37
#